data_AF-A0A1Y1LVZ8-F1
#
_entry.id   AF-A0A1Y1LVZ8-F1
#
_cell.length_a   1.000
_cell.length_b   1.000
_cell.length_c   1.000
_cell.angle_alpha   90.00
_cell.angle_beta   90.00
_cell.angle_gamma   90.00
#
_symmetry.space_group_name_H-M   'P 1'
#
loop_
_entity.id
_entity.type
_entity.pdbx_description
1 polymer ?
#
loop_
_entity_poly.entity_id
_entity_poly.type
_entity_poly.pdbx_seq_one_letter_code
_entity_poly.pdbx_strand_id
1 'polypeptide(L)'
;MTFTFQSQLFSKMFLSNTYREFPLAFQRNLCDLLETNEFGIENVFSCGNVSRCPIEKGYYIMCNWGPDYNKFPPLLVKGRYQVDLIFYGDGALISNFSWFMKIRYKNPALN
;
A
#
# COMPACT_ATOMS: atom_id res chain seq x y z
N MET A 1 18.67 -2.17 18.83
CA MET A 1 18.79 -1.18 17.74
C MET A 1 17.40 -0.93 17.21
N THR A 2 16.97 0.32 17.22
CA THR A 2 15.63 0.74 16.80
C THR A 2 15.73 1.15 15.34
N PHE A 3 15.04 0.44 14.44
CA PHE A 3 15.06 0.74 13.01
C PHE A 3 13.92 1.72 12.67
N THR A 4 14.24 2.75 11.88
CA THR A 4 13.21 3.70 11.41
C THR A 4 12.76 3.27 10.02
N PHE A 5 11.51 2.81 9.90
CA PHE A 5 10.95 2.36 8.62
C PHE A 5 10.06 3.44 8.00
N GLN A 6 10.46 3.91 6.83
CA GLN A 6 9.64 4.79 6.00
C GLN A 6 9.04 4.01 4.84
N SER A 7 7.80 4.35 4.52
CA SER A 7 7.06 3.81 3.38
C SER A 7 6.67 4.96 2.46
N GLN A 8 6.84 4.74 1.16
CA GLN A 8 6.41 5.64 0.12
C GLN A 8 5.51 4.89 -0.84
N LEU A 9 4.30 5.41 -1.07
CA LEU A 9 3.38 4.89 -2.07
C LEU A 9 3.32 5.86 -3.25
N PHE A 10 3.38 5.31 -4.45
CA PHE A 10 3.12 6.00 -5.70
C PHE A 10 2.09 5.24 -6.51
N SER A 11 1.30 5.94 -7.31
CA SER A 11 0.33 5.32 -8.19
C SER A 11 0.44 5.85 -9.60
N LYS A 12 0.13 4.97 -10.55
CA LYS A 12 0.06 5.28 -11.98
C LYS A 12 -1.22 4.69 -12.54
N MET A 13 -1.88 5.42 -13.41
CA MET A 13 -3.06 4.97 -14.13
C MET A 13 -2.68 4.63 -15.58
N PHE A 14 -3.21 3.52 -16.08
CA PHE A 14 -3.01 3.12 -17.47
C PHE A 14 -3.92 3.93 -18.40
N LEU A 15 -3.31 4.77 -19.23
CA LEU A 15 -3.96 5.64 -20.20
C LEU A 15 -3.24 5.53 -21.55
N SER A 16 -3.99 5.34 -22.62
CA SER A 16 -3.48 5.31 -24.00
C SER A 16 -2.24 4.41 -24.17
N ASN A 17 -2.33 3.16 -23.72
CA ASN A 17 -1.27 2.14 -23.76
C ASN A 17 -0.03 2.40 -22.87
N THR A 18 -0.09 3.36 -21.94
CA THR A 18 1.03 3.71 -21.05
C THR A 18 0.57 3.93 -19.61
N TYR A 19 1.41 3.61 -18.62
CA TYR A 19 1.17 4.01 -17.23
C TYR A 19 1.63 5.45 -17.03
N ARG A 20 0.69 6.33 -16.65
CA ARG A 20 0.95 7.75 -16.37
C ARG A 20 0.74 8.02 -14.90
N GLU A 21 1.48 8.98 -14.35
CA GLU A 21 1.36 9.35 -12.94
C GLU A 21 -0.08 9.68 -12.57
N PHE A 22 -0.53 9.11 -11.47
CA PHE A 22 -1.82 9.40 -10.87
C PHE A 22 -1.58 10.09 -9.52
N PRO A 23 -2.34 11.13 -9.17
CA PRO A 23 -2.07 11.97 -8.00
C PRO A 23 -2.48 11.30 -6.67
N LEU A 24 -2.19 10.01 -6.51
CA LEU A 24 -2.24 9.32 -5.23
C LEU A 24 -0.79 8.90 -4.90
N ALA A 25 -0.14 9.75 -4.10
CA ALA A 25 1.18 9.50 -3.54
C ALA A 25 1.19 9.92 -2.07
N PHE A 26 1.78 9.10 -1.21
CA PHE A 26 1.93 9.45 0.20
C PHE A 26 3.21 8.85 0.77
N GLN A 27 3.79 9.55 1.75
CA GLN A 27 4.95 9.09 2.50
C GLN A 27 4.62 9.10 3.99
N ARG A 28 4.81 7.96 4.63
CA ARG A 28 4.51 7.73 6.05
C ARG A 28 5.50 6.79 6.69
N ASN A 29 5.71 6.94 8.00
CA ASN A 29 6.38 5.91 8.77
C ASN A 29 5.50 4.66 8.81
N LEU A 30 6.10 3.47 8.73
CA LEU A 30 5.35 2.21 8.83
C LEU A 30 4.63 2.09 10.19
N CYS A 31 5.24 2.61 11.26
CA CYS A 31 4.61 2.65 12.58
C CYS A 31 3.36 3.52 12.62
N ASP A 32 3.43 4.71 12.05
CA ASP A 32 2.27 5.60 11.96
C ASP A 32 1.15 4.94 11.14
N LEU A 33 1.48 4.26 10.04
CA LEU A 33 0.51 3.53 9.21
C LEU A 33 -0.19 2.41 9.98
N LEU A 34 0.55 1.66 10.80
CA LEU A 34 0.00 0.60 11.63
C LEU A 34 -0.96 1.16 12.69
N GLU A 35 -0.63 2.31 13.30
CA GLU A 35 -1.46 2.95 14.31
C GLU A 35 -2.72 3.60 13.73
N THR A 36 -2.62 4.27 12.57
CA THR A 36 -3.76 4.96 11.95
C THR A 36 -4.65 4.02 11.13
N ASN A 37 -4.16 2.81 10.82
CA ASN A 37 -4.83 1.83 9.97
C ASN A 37 -5.37 2.44 8.66
N GLU A 38 -4.55 3.31 8.06
CA GLU A 38 -4.80 3.92 6.75
C GLU A 38 -4.89 2.82 5.68
N PHE A 39 -5.86 2.94 4.77
CA PHE A 39 -6.13 1.99 3.67
C PHE A 39 -6.37 0.53 4.11
N GLY A 40 -6.63 0.29 5.40
CA GLY A 40 -6.83 -1.05 5.93
C GLY A 40 -5.54 -1.87 6.05
N ILE A 41 -4.40 -1.21 6.23
CA ILE A 41 -3.10 -1.86 6.32
C ILE A 41 -3.01 -2.86 7.49
N GLU A 42 -3.80 -2.67 8.55
CA GLU A 42 -3.92 -3.65 9.64
C GLU A 42 -4.40 -5.01 9.11
N ASN A 43 -5.22 -5.04 8.05
CA ASN A 43 -5.64 -6.30 7.42
C ASN A 43 -4.44 -7.07 6.87
N VAL A 44 -3.43 -6.36 6.33
CA VAL A 44 -2.20 -6.97 5.81
C VAL A 44 -1.38 -7.64 6.92
N PHE A 45 -1.43 -7.05 8.12
CA PHE A 45 -0.71 -7.52 9.29
C PHE A 45 -1.58 -8.39 10.23
N SER A 46 -2.86 -8.61 9.91
CA SER A 46 -3.84 -9.27 10.78
C SER A 46 -3.47 -10.70 11.19
N CYS A 47 -2.89 -11.48 10.28
CA CYS A 47 -2.39 -12.83 10.54
C CYS A 47 -0.93 -12.85 11.03
N GLY A 48 -0.31 -11.67 11.04
CA GLY A 48 1.11 -11.50 11.17
C GLY A 48 1.56 -11.46 12.61
N ASN A 49 2.88 -11.43 12.78
CA ASN A 49 3.54 -11.17 14.05
C ASN A 49 4.01 -9.71 14.19
N VAL A 50 3.65 -8.83 13.24
CA VAL A 50 3.85 -7.38 13.35
C VAL A 50 2.69 -6.81 14.15
N SER A 51 2.91 -6.51 15.43
CA SER A 51 1.86 -5.96 16.30
C SER A 51 2.26 -4.69 17.04
N ARG A 52 3.56 -4.38 17.10
CA ARG A 52 4.09 -3.25 17.87
C ARG A 52 5.30 -2.65 17.18
N CYS A 53 5.39 -1.34 17.27
CA CYS A 53 6.61 -0.62 16.99
C CYS A 53 7.44 -0.43 18.26
N PRO A 54 8.78 -0.37 18.16
CA PRO A 54 9.59 -0.52 16.94
C PRO A 54 9.65 -1.96 16.43
N ILE A 55 9.81 -2.12 15.10
CA ILE A 55 9.91 -3.43 14.45
C ILE A 55 11.31 -4.00 14.70
N GLU A 56 11.38 -5.13 15.41
CA GLU A 56 12.63 -5.82 15.71
C GLU A 56 13.19 -6.56 14.48
N LYS A 57 14.44 -7.01 14.52
CA LYS A 57 14.97 -7.85 13.44
C LYS A 57 14.40 -9.26 13.57
N GLY A 58 13.74 -9.76 12.54
CA GLY A 58 13.16 -11.10 12.56
C GLY A 58 12.45 -11.48 11.27
N TYR A 59 11.77 -12.63 11.31
CA TYR A 59 10.90 -13.08 10.23
C TYR A 59 9.49 -12.55 10.48
N TYR A 60 8.91 -11.91 9.46
CA TYR A 60 7.58 -11.34 9.54
C TYR A 60 6.62 -12.03 8.57
N ILE A 61 5.42 -12.28 9.05
CA ILE A 61 4.32 -12.84 8.24
C ILE A 61 3.35 -11.70 7.93
N MET A 62 2.98 -11.60 6.65
CA MET A 62 1.95 -10.70 6.14
C MET A 62 0.96 -11.53 5.33
N CYS A 63 -0.33 -11.33 5.56
CA CYS A 63 -1.39 -11.99 4.78
C CYS A 63 -2.30 -10.93 4.18
N ASN A 64 -3.32 -11.34 3.42
CA ASN A 64 -4.40 -10.43 3.03
C ASN A 64 -3.90 -9.12 2.40
N TRP A 65 -2.94 -9.22 1.47
CA TRP A 65 -2.37 -8.11 0.69
C TRP A 65 -3.40 -7.33 -0.16
N GLY A 66 -4.68 -7.68 -0.07
CA GLY A 66 -5.76 -6.93 -0.67
C GLY A 66 -6.09 -5.70 0.20
N PRO A 67 -6.21 -4.51 -0.41
CA PRO A 67 -6.62 -3.33 0.33
C PRO A 67 -8.05 -3.46 0.86
N ASP A 68 -8.34 -2.81 1.99
CA ASP A 68 -9.72 -2.69 2.47
C ASP A 68 -10.50 -1.73 1.56
N TYR A 69 -11.44 -2.28 0.81
CA TYR A 69 -12.29 -1.54 -0.12
C TYR A 69 -13.08 -0.42 0.56
N ASN A 70 -13.38 -0.53 1.85
CA ASN A 70 -14.13 0.50 2.60
C ASN A 70 -13.25 1.68 3.02
N LYS A 71 -11.93 1.48 3.07
CA LYS A 71 -10.94 2.50 3.42
C LYS A 71 -10.18 3.03 2.21
N PHE A 72 -10.57 2.58 1.02
CA PHE A 72 -9.95 3.01 -0.23
C PHE A 72 -10.42 4.42 -0.61
N PRO A 73 -9.52 5.28 -1.13
CA PRO A 73 -9.86 6.68 -1.37
C PRO A 73 -10.98 6.79 -2.42
N PRO A 74 -12.03 7.58 -2.16
CA PRO A 74 -13.25 7.61 -2.98
C PRO A 74 -13.05 8.21 -4.38
N LEU A 75 -11.90 8.85 -4.62
CA LEU A 75 -11.56 9.53 -5.88
C LEU A 75 -10.97 8.61 -6.95
N LEU A 76 -10.84 7.31 -6.67
CA LEU A 76 -10.33 6.36 -7.65
C LEU A 76 -11.40 6.00 -8.69
N VAL A 77 -11.08 6.28 -9.95
CA VAL A 77 -11.97 5.99 -11.09
C VAL A 77 -11.75 4.56 -11.60
N LYS A 78 -12.66 4.07 -12.45
CA LYS A 78 -12.46 2.78 -13.12
C LYS A 78 -11.21 2.84 -14.00
N GLY A 79 -10.40 1.78 -13.98
CA GLY A 79 -9.14 1.78 -14.71
C GLY A 79 -8.21 0.65 -14.34
N ARG A 80 -7.05 0.61 -15.02
CA ARG A 80 -5.91 -0.22 -14.60
C ARG A 80 -4.91 0.69 -13.91
N TYR A 81 -4.40 0.24 -12.78
CA TYR A 81 -3.49 0.98 -11.93
C TYR A 81 -2.25 0.14 -11.67
N GLN A 82 -1.12 0.82 -11.59
CA GLN A 82 0.09 0.33 -10.97
C GLN A 82 0.26 1.10 -9.66
N VAL A 83 0.50 0.38 -8.57
CA VAL A 83 0.78 0.94 -7.25
C VAL A 83 2.15 0.44 -6.84
N ASP A 84 3.08 1.36 -6.60
CA ASP A 84 4.43 1.07 -6.14
C ASP A 84 4.52 1.43 -4.66
N LEU A 85 4.95 0.49 -3.82
CA LEU A 85 5.20 0.70 -2.39
C LEU A 85 6.66 0.40 -2.09
N ILE A 86 7.36 1.44 -1.64
CA ILE A 86 8.79 1.43 -1.42
C ILE A 86 9.04 1.56 0.08
N PHE A 87 9.80 0.62 0.63
CA PHE A 87 10.19 0.64 2.03
C PHE A 87 11.67 1.00 2.18
N TYR A 88 11.93 1.97 3.04
CA TYR A 88 13.26 2.38 3.46
C TYR A 88 13.43 2.07 4.94
N GLY A 89 14.60 1.58 5.33
CA GLY A 89 15.00 1.48 6.73
C GLY A 89 16.32 2.19 6.94
N ASP A 90 16.36 3.11 7.90
CA ASP A 90 17.54 3.93 8.21
C ASP A 90 18.16 4.61 6.96
N GLY A 91 17.28 5.03 6.03
CA GLY A 91 17.66 5.69 4.78
C GLY A 91 18.09 4.78 3.63
N ALA A 92 18.24 3.47 3.87
CA ALA A 92 18.54 2.48 2.83
C ALA A 92 17.25 1.87 2.26
N LEU A 93 17.21 1.66 0.95
CA LEU A 93 16.13 0.92 0.30
C LEU A 93 16.15 -0.53 0.77
N ILE A 94 15.06 -1.00 1.37
CA ILE A 94 14.92 -2.38 1.85
C ILE A 94 14.14 -3.21 0.83
N SER A 95 13.04 -2.68 0.33
CA SER A 95 12.18 -3.39 -0.61
C SER A 95 11.35 -2.44 -1.46
N ASN A 96 10.95 -2.93 -2.62
CA ASN A 96 10.05 -2.25 -3.54
C ASN A 96 9.04 -3.28 -4.06
N PHE A 97 7.76 -3.01 -3.84
CA PHE A 97 6.65 -3.84 -4.29
C PHE A 97 5.84 -3.08 -5.34
N SER A 98 5.59 -3.72 -6.47
CA SER A 98 4.72 -3.18 -7.52
C SER A 98 3.47 -4.06 -7.67
N TRP A 99 2.31 -3.48 -7.42
CA TRP A 99 1.01 -4.11 -7.64
C TRP A 99 0.34 -3.57 -8.89
N PHE A 100 -0.15 -4.47 -9.72
CA PHE A 100 -0.96 -4.14 -10.89
C PHE A 100 -2.40 -4.57 -10.63
N MET A 101 -3.33 -3.62 -10.66
CA MET A 101 -4.73 -3.86 -10.32
C MET A 101 -5.68 -3.24 -11.34
N LYS A 102 -6.87 -3.83 -11.49
CA LYS A 102 -7.94 -3.28 -12.34
C LYS A 102 -9.18 -3.01 -11.49
N ILE A 103 -9.51 -1.74 -11.33
CA ILE A 103 -10.72 -1.29 -10.63
C ILE A 103 -11.89 -1.40 -11.62
N ARG A 104 -12.95 -2.08 -11.18
CA ARG A 104 -14.22 -2.24 -11.92
C ARG A 104 -15.38 -1.93 -10.98
N TYR A 105 -16.50 -1.46 -11.52
CA TYR A 105 -17.71 -1.34 -10.72
C TYR A 105 -18.24 -2.73 -10.37
N LYS A 106 -18.69 -2.87 -9.12
CA LYS A 106 -19.35 -4.10 -8.65
C LYS A 106 -20.65 -4.36 -9.40
N ASN A 107 -21.39 -3.29 -9.76
CA ASN A 107 -22.57 -3.38 -10.61
C ASN A 107 -22.17 -3.40 -12.09
N PRO A 108 -22.40 -4.50 -12.83
CA PRO A 108 -22.08 -4.59 -14.25
C PRO A 108 -22.83 -3.56 -15.10
N ALA A 109 -24.00 -3.10 -14.66
CA ALA A 109 -24.82 -2.12 -15.39
C ALA A 109 -24.21 -0.70 -15.40
N LEU A 110 -23.18 -0.44 -14.59
CA LEU A 110 -22.46 0.84 -14.52
C LEU A 110 -21.10 0.80 -15.25
N ASN A 111 -20.73 -0.32 -15.87
CA ASN A 111 -19.45 -0.48 -16.57
C ASN A 111 -19.44 0.21 -17.94
#